data_AF-A0A5C9CVJ9-F1
#
_entry.id   AF-A0A5C9CVJ9-F1
#
_cell.length_a   1.000
_cell.length_b   1.000
_cell.length_c   1.000
_cell.angle_alpha   90.00
_cell.angle_beta   90.00
_cell.angle_gamma   90.00
#
_symmetry.space_group_name_H-M   'P 1'
#
loop_
_entity.id
_entity.type
_entity.pdbx_description
1 polymer ?
#
loop_
_entity_poly.entity_id
_entity_poly.type
_entity_poly.pdbx_seq_one_letter_code
_entity_poly.pdbx_strand_id
1 'polypeptide(L)' 'MEYFCPRCGAKEDIRSPKPKCGCGGLWSLDFSPPSWDASLIDRDQWNIFRYRAFLPPLGEGWKRLTLGEGMSPIVELEPG' A
#
# COMPACT_ATOMS: atom_id res chain seq x y z
N MET A 1 3.77 1.43 12.94
CA MET A 1 2.73 1.71 11.95
C MET A 1 1.40 1.60 12.65
N GLU A 2 0.53 2.57 12.48
CA GLU A 2 -0.78 2.69 13.14
C GLU A 2 -1.84 3.00 12.09
N TYR A 3 -3.10 2.79 12.43
CA TYR A 3 -4.19 3.45 11.75
C TYR A 3 -4.46 4.81 12.40
N PHE A 4 -4.93 5.76 11.61
CA PHE A 4 -5.55 6.99 12.08
C PHE A 4 -6.91 7.20 11.42
N CYS A 5 -7.81 7.92 12.08
CA CYS A 5 -9.08 8.34 11.49
C CYS A 5 -8.95 9.76 10.94
N PRO A 6 -9.05 9.99 9.62
CA PRO A 6 -8.96 11.33 9.05
C PRO A 6 -10.07 12.27 9.52
N ARG A 7 -11.18 11.74 10.03
CA ARG A 7 -12.34 12.52 10.51
C ARG A 7 -12.11 13.14 11.89
N CYS A 8 -11.54 12.38 12.83
CA CYS A 8 -11.44 12.81 14.24
C CYS A 8 -10.03 12.71 14.83
N GLY A 9 -9.05 12.24 14.06
CA GLY A 9 -7.66 12.11 14.50
C GLY A 9 -7.37 10.94 15.45
N ALA A 10 -8.37 10.12 15.81
CA ALA A 10 -8.15 8.95 16.65
C ALA A 10 -7.16 7.99 16.01
N LYS A 11 -6.29 7.37 16.83
CA LYS A 11 -5.31 6.37 16.40
C LYS A 11 -5.68 4.98 16.90
N GLU A 12 -5.20 3.96 16.21
CA GLU A 12 -5.43 2.55 16.56
C GLU A 12 -4.29 1.66 16.05
N ASP A 13 -4.02 0.56 16.75
CA ASP A 13 -3.01 -0.42 16.34
C ASP A 13 -3.44 -1.15 15.05
N ILE A 14 -2.51 -1.43 14.14
CA ILE A 14 -2.81 -2.09 12.86
C ILE A 14 -3.33 -3.53 13.02
N ARG A 15 -3.13 -4.16 14.18
CA ARG A 15 -3.65 -5.49 14.53
C ARG A 15 -5.05 -5.42 15.12
N SER A 16 -5.62 -4.22 15.28
CA SER A 16 -6.96 -4.04 15.81
C SER A 16 -8.01 -4.67 14.89
N PRO A 17 -8.94 -5.48 15.41
CA PRO A 17 -10.03 -6.05 14.62
C PRO A 17 -11.17 -5.04 14.37
N LYS A 18 -11.06 -3.80 14.86
CA LYS A 18 -12.11 -2.79 14.72
C LYS A 18 -12.24 -2.35 13.26
N PRO A 19 -13.39 -2.57 12.60
CA PRO A 19 -13.55 -2.24 11.18
C PRO A 19 -13.66 -0.72 10.91
N LYS A 20 -13.91 0.10 11.93
CA LYS A 20 -14.04 1.56 11.84
C LYS A 20 -13.74 2.24 13.17
N CYS A 21 -13.53 3.55 13.13
CA CYS A 21 -13.40 4.40 14.30
C CYS A 21 -14.72 4.51 15.08
N GLY A 22 -14.64 4.75 16.39
CA GLY A 22 -15.81 5.00 17.24
C GLY A 22 -16.63 6.22 16.82
N CYS A 23 -16.03 7.18 16.10
CA CYS A 23 -16.74 8.32 15.49
C CYS A 23 -17.50 7.97 14.20
N GLY A 24 -17.40 6.72 13.73
CA GLY A 24 -17.98 6.23 12.47
C GLY A 24 -17.10 6.43 11.22
N GLY A 25 -15.95 7.10 11.32
CA GLY A 25 -15.00 7.24 10.20
C GLY A 25 -14.21 5.96 9.91
N LEU A 26 -13.76 5.80 8.66
CA LEU A 26 -12.87 4.71 8.26
C LEU A 26 -11.44 4.97 8.76
N TRP A 27 -10.71 3.87 8.96
CA TRP A 27 -9.30 3.91 9.26
C TRP A 27 -8.48 4.16 7.99
N SER A 28 -7.46 4.99 8.11
CA SER A 28 -6.41 5.19 7.12
C SER A 28 -5.09 4.78 7.74
N LEU A 29 -4.19 4.23 6.93
CA LEU A 29 -2.87 3.85 7.42
C LEU A 29 -2.02 5.11 7.63
N ASP A 30 -1.40 5.25 8.80
CA ASP A 30 -0.47 6.33 9.11
C ASP A 30 0.87 6.06 8.42
N PHE A 31 0.87 6.28 7.10
CA PHE A 31 2.01 6.12 6.22
C PHE A 31 1.99 7.24 5.18
N SER A 32 3.06 8.03 5.15
CA SER A 32 3.29 9.04 4.12
C SER A 32 4.39 8.52 3.19
N PRO A 33 4.06 8.14 1.94
CA PRO A 33 5.08 7.76 0.97
C PRO A 33 5.94 8.98 0.59
N PRO A 34 7.15 8.76 0.06
CA PRO A 34 7.93 9.84 -0.54
C PRO A 34 7.18 10.44 -1.73
N SER A 35 7.55 11.67 -2.11
CA SER A 35 7.13 12.24 -3.38
C SER A 35 7.50 11.33 -4.55
N TRP A 36 6.70 11.35 -5.61
CA TRP A 36 6.93 10.50 -6.76
C TRP A 36 8.31 10.75 -7.37
N ASP A 37 9.05 9.66 -7.59
CA ASP A 37 10.33 9.64 -8.29
C ASP A 37 10.47 8.29 -9.00
N ALA A 38 10.57 8.32 -10.33
CA ALA A 38 10.74 7.11 -11.14
C ALA A 38 12.01 6.32 -10.80
N SER A 39 13.04 6.96 -10.21
CA SER A 39 14.27 6.31 -9.79
C SER A 39 14.08 5.32 -8.63
N LEU A 40 13.02 5.51 -7.84
CA LEU A 40 12.68 4.66 -6.70
C LEU A 40 11.91 3.38 -7.10
N ILE A 41 11.63 3.20 -8.39
CA ILE A 41 11.03 1.98 -8.92
C ILE A 41 12.14 0.94 -9.07
N ASP A 42 12.02 -0.17 -8.34
CA ASP A 42 12.93 -1.29 -8.50
C ASP A 42 12.68 -1.98 -9.84
N ARG A 43 13.72 -2.05 -10.68
CA ARG A 43 13.66 -2.64 -12.02
C ARG A 43 13.99 -4.13 -12.03
N ASP A 44 14.53 -4.66 -10.94
CA ASP A 44 14.87 -6.08 -10.78
C ASP A 44 13.68 -6.90 -10.23
N GLN A 45 12.55 -6.26 -9.92
CA GLN A 45 11.34 -6.91 -9.43
C GLN A 45 10.21 -6.83 -10.46
N TRP A 46 9.59 -7.98 -10.74
CA TRP A 46 8.52 -8.13 -11.72
C TRP A 46 7.17 -8.47 -11.06
N ASN A 47 6.81 -7.70 -10.03
CA ASN A 47 5.55 -7.80 -9.30
C ASN A 47 5.20 -6.42 -8.70
N ILE A 48 4.12 -6.32 -7.91
CA ILE A 48 3.72 -5.06 -7.26
C ILE A 48 4.81 -4.46 -6.36
N PHE A 49 5.68 -5.29 -5.78
CA PHE A 49 6.75 -4.86 -4.87
C PHE A 49 7.90 -4.12 -5.57
N ARG A 50 7.85 -4.00 -6.91
CA ARG A 50 8.68 -3.03 -7.64
C ARG A 50 8.47 -1.58 -7.18
N TYR A 51 7.30 -1.27 -6.61
CA TYR A 51 6.94 0.05 -6.08
C TYR A 51 7.10 0.15 -4.56
N ARG A 52 7.82 -0.77 -3.90
CA ARG A 52 7.91 -0.86 -2.42
C ARG A 52 8.36 0.43 -1.72
N ALA A 53 9.09 1.32 -2.38
CA ALA A 53 9.46 2.63 -1.84
C ALA A 53 8.24 3.53 -1.55
N PHE A 54 7.13 3.28 -2.24
CA PHE A 54 5.86 4.01 -2.12
C PHE A 54 4.78 3.20 -1.38
N LEU A 55 5.11 1.99 -0.91
CA LEU A 55 4.22 1.16 -0.11
C LEU A 55 4.59 1.29 1.36
N PRO A 56 3.64 1.04 2.28
CA PRO A 56 3.93 1.02 3.71
C PRO A 56 5.09 0.06 4.03
N PRO A 57 5.81 0.23 5.15
CA PRO A 57 6.99 -0.58 5.45
C PRO A 57 6.65 -2.08 5.51
N LEU A 58 7.11 -2.84 4.52
CA LEU A 58 6.89 -4.30 4.42
C LEU A 58 8.08 -5.12 4.97
N GLY A 59 9.22 -4.46 5.24
CA GLY A 59 10.50 -5.15 5.44
C GLY A 59 10.85 -6.02 4.24
N GLU A 60 11.55 -7.13 4.47
CA GLU A 60 11.94 -8.08 3.43
C GLU A 60 11.07 -9.35 3.39
N GLY A 61 10.05 -9.43 4.25
CA GLY A 61 9.20 -10.62 4.38
C GLY A 61 8.40 -10.96 3.12
N TRP A 62 8.05 -9.94 2.33
CA TRP A 62 7.29 -10.09 1.09
C TRP A 62 7.96 -11.01 0.07
N LYS A 63 9.30 -11.09 0.06
CA LYS A 63 10.05 -11.97 -0.86
C LYS A 63 9.68 -13.44 -0.75
N ARG A 64 9.22 -13.88 0.43
CA ARG A 64 8.76 -15.26 0.68
C ARG A 64 7.24 -15.43 0.56
N LEU A 65 6.50 -14.34 0.45
CA LEU A 65 5.03 -14.34 0.47
C LEU A 65 4.41 -14.02 -0.90
N THR A 66 5.13 -13.31 -1.76
CA THR A 66 4.65 -12.95 -3.10
C THR A 66 4.44 -14.19 -3.97
N LEU A 67 3.41 -14.13 -4.83
CA LEU A 67 3.16 -15.10 -5.89
C LEU A 67 3.40 -14.49 -7.28
N GLY A 68 4.06 -13.33 -7.34
CA GLY A 68 4.29 -12.60 -8.59
C GLY A 68 3.11 -11.73 -9.02
N GLU A 69 2.26 -11.30 -8.08
CA GLU A 69 1.10 -10.45 -8.35
C GLU A 69 1.48 -9.07 -8.94
N GLY A 70 0.54 -8.48 -9.66
CA GLY A 70 0.81 -7.31 -10.49
C GLY A 70 1.16 -7.70 -11.91
N MET A 71 1.66 -6.74 -12.70
CA MET A 71 1.96 -6.92 -14.13
C MET A 71 0.80 -7.55 -14.93
N SER A 72 -0.43 -7.37 -14.46
CA SER A 72 -1.62 -7.86 -15.15
C SER A 72 -1.70 -7.20 -16.54
N PRO A 73 -1.94 -7.98 -17.60
CA PRO A 73 -1.94 -7.46 -18.95
C PRO A 73 -3.02 -6.39 -19.10
N ILE A 74 -2.64 -5.29 -19.76
CA ILE A 74 -3.60 -4.27 -20.20
C ILE A 74 -4.02 -4.68 -21.61
N VAL A 75 -5.33 -4.87 -21.81
CA VAL A 75 -5.91 -5.21 -23.11
C VAL A 75 -6.62 -3.97 -23.64
N GLU A 76 -6.21 -3.52 -24.82
CA GLU A 76 -6.89 -2.46 -25.56
C GLU A 76 -8.18 -3.02 -26.17
N LEU A 77 -9.32 -2.38 -25.90
CA LEU A 77 -10.63 -2.83 -26.38
C LEU A 77 -10.99 -2.24 -27.75
N GLU A 78 -10.51 -1.03 -28.03
CA GLU A 78 -10.71 -0.30 -29.28
C GLU A 78 -9.38 0.32 -29.70
N PRO A 79 -9.02 0.36 -30.99
CA PRO A 79 -7.77 0.97 -31.45
C PRO A 79 -7.68 2.47 -31.11
N GLY A 80 -6.52 2.89 -30.59
CA GLY A 80 -6.17 4.30 -30.36
C GLY A 80 -5.87 5.13 -31.61
#